data_AF-A0A968GUA6-F1
#
_entry.id   AF-A0A968GUA6-F1
#
_cell.length_a   1.000
_cell.length_b   1.000
_cell.length_c   1.000
_cell.angle_alpha   90.00
_cell.angle_beta   90.00
_cell.angle_gamma   90.00
#
_symmetry.space_group_name_H-M   'P 1'
#
loop_
_entity.id
_entity.type
_entity.pdbx_description
1 polymer ?
#
loop_
_entity_poly.entity_id
_entity_poly.type
_entity_poly.pdbx_seq_one_letter_code
_entity_poly.pdbx_strand_id
1 'polypeptide(L)' 'MKLDWNQYVGKVMNITMLENYGVVYGKEKGEHPTFYEIVFKTGTLVQSYDDGLLLDSNRDEKSFKVFVPYGSIKCVEIF' A
#
# COMPACT_ATOMS: atom_id res chain seq x y z
N MET A 1 -14.90 10.26 6.81
CA MET A 1 -15.15 10.65 5.41
C MET A 1 -14.41 9.62 4.55
N LYS A 2 -15.12 8.77 3.79
CA LYS A 2 -14.51 7.72 2.96
C LYS A 2 -14.07 8.40 1.65
N LEU A 3 -12.78 8.39 1.35
CA LEU A 3 -12.27 8.93 0.09
C LEU A 3 -12.87 8.10 -1.07
N ASP A 4 -13.40 8.75 -2.10
CA ASP A 4 -13.81 8.06 -3.33
C ASP A 4 -12.57 7.83 -4.19
N TRP A 5 -12.10 6.59 -4.27
CA TRP A 5 -10.90 6.25 -5.03
C TRP A 5 -11.14 6.15 -6.54
N ASN A 6 -12.40 6.03 -6.97
CA ASN A 6 -12.72 5.92 -8.40
C ASN A 6 -12.31 7.17 -9.18
N GLN A 7 -12.30 8.33 -8.53
CA GLN A 7 -11.86 9.59 -9.15
C GLN A 7 -10.37 9.61 -9.52
N TYR A 8 -9.57 8.68 -8.98
CA TYR A 8 -8.13 8.58 -9.22
C TYR A 8 -7.76 7.42 -10.15
N VAL A 9 -8.74 6.71 -10.72
CA VAL A 9 -8.46 5.64 -11.69
C VAL A 9 -7.75 6.24 -12.92
N GLY A 10 -6.68 5.58 -13.36
CA GLY A 10 -5.77 6.04 -14.39
C GLY A 10 -4.63 6.94 -13.90
N LYS A 11 -4.61 7.33 -12.62
CA LYS A 11 -3.51 8.11 -12.03
C LYS A 11 -2.37 7.23 -11.54
N VAL A 12 -1.16 7.78 -11.55
CA VAL A 12 0.00 7.10 -10.97
C VAL A 12 -0.04 7.29 -9.46
N MET A 13 0.19 6.20 -8.74
CA MET A 13 0.20 6.18 -7.29
C MET A 13 1.53 5.66 -6.77
N ASN A 14 2.03 6.29 -5.72
CA ASN A 14 3.03 5.72 -4.83
C ASN A 14 2.33 5.37 -3.52
N ILE A 15 2.40 4.10 -3.11
CA ILE A 15 1.81 3.61 -1.87
C ILE A 15 2.91 3.17 -0.93
N THR A 16 2.94 3.76 0.25
CA THR A 16 3.74 3.33 1.38
C THR A 16 2.92 2.37 2.23
N MET A 17 3.42 1.15 2.43
CA MET A 17 2.74 0.10 3.19
C MET A 17 3.22 0.02 4.65
N LEU A 18 2.36 -0.50 5.53
CA LEU A 18 2.70 -0.93 6.88
C LEU A 18 3.34 -2.33 6.79
N GLU A 19 4.64 -2.48 7.02
CA GLU A 19 5.25 -3.80 7.21
C GLU A 19 5.82 -3.96 8.62
N ASN A 20 5.35 -5.00 9.30
CA ASN A 20 5.93 -5.55 10.52
C ASN A 20 6.26 -7.03 10.25
N TYR A 21 7.19 -7.34 9.35
CA TYR A 21 7.61 -8.73 9.16
C TYR A 21 8.53 -9.18 10.31
N GLY A 22 8.18 -10.28 10.99
CA GLY A 22 9.07 -10.97 11.93
C GLY A 22 9.17 -10.42 13.35
N VAL A 23 8.40 -9.40 13.73
CA VAL A 23 8.44 -8.85 15.10
C VAL A 23 7.66 -9.75 16.06
N VAL A 24 8.37 -10.64 16.76
CA VAL A 24 7.83 -11.35 17.92
C VAL A 24 7.94 -10.42 19.13
N TYR A 25 6.81 -9.95 19.63
CA TYR A 25 6.75 -9.03 20.78
C TYR A 25 7.49 -9.59 22.01
N GLY A 26 8.33 -8.75 22.63
CA GLY A 26 8.91 -9.02 23.95
C GLY A 26 7.85 -8.95 25.06
N LYS A 27 8.18 -9.51 26.24
CA LYS A 27 7.25 -9.71 27.38
C LYS A 27 6.64 -8.43 28.00
N GLU A 28 6.99 -7.23 27.53
CA GLU A 28 6.53 -5.97 28.13
C GLU A 28 5.49 -5.26 27.25
N LYS A 29 4.31 -4.97 27.84
CA LYS A 29 3.16 -4.31 27.19
C LYS A 29 3.35 -2.80 26.92
N GLY A 30 4.56 -2.26 27.10
CA GLY A 30 4.77 -0.82 27.26
C GLY A 30 5.31 -0.06 26.05
N GLU A 31 6.05 -0.73 25.16
CA GLU A 31 6.70 -0.05 24.03
C GLU A 31 6.54 -0.92 22.79
N HIS A 32 5.77 -0.43 21.81
CA HIS A 32 5.81 -0.96 20.45
C HIS A 32 7.04 -0.39 19.77
N PRO A 33 8.16 -1.13 19.62
CA PRO A 33 9.31 -0.59 18.91
C PRO A 33 8.90 -0.49 17.44
N THR A 34 9.03 0.69 16.85
CA THR A 34 8.66 0.88 15.45
C THR A 34 9.72 0.27 14.54
N PHE A 35 9.54 -0.98 14.15
CA PHE A 35 10.31 -1.59 13.08
C PHE A 35 9.78 -1.07 11.75
N TYR A 36 10.56 -0.25 11.05
CA TYR A 36 10.17 0.32 9.77
C TYR A 36 10.81 -0.47 8.64
N GLU A 37 10.24 -1.63 8.28
CA GLU A 37 10.36 -2.06 6.88
C GLU A 37 9.33 -1.26 6.09
N ILE A 38 9.80 -0.39 5.20
CA ILE A 38 8.93 0.45 4.39
C ILE A 38 8.86 -0.18 3.01
N VAL A 39 7.71 -0.78 2.69
CA VAL A 39 7.46 -1.26 1.33
C VAL A 39 6.74 -0.21 0.52
N PHE A 40 7.34 0.11 -0.62
CA PHE A 40 6.80 1.03 -1.61
C PHE A 40 6.23 0.22 -2.78
N LYS A 41 4.99 0.53 -3.16
CA LYS A 41 4.38 0.05 -4.41
C LYS A 41 4.10 1.26 -5.28
N THR A 42 4.60 1.24 -6.51
CA THR A 42 4.35 2.28 -7.51
C THR A 42 3.65 1.67 -8.72
N GLY A 43 2.58 2.30 -9.18
CA GLY A 43 1.83 1.84 -10.35
C GLY A 43 0.66 2.74 -10.68
N THR A 44 0.01 2.48 -11.81
CA THR A 44 -1.21 3.19 -12.23
C THR A 44 -2.41 2.55 -11.56
N LEU A 45 -3.28 3.34 -10.93
CA LEU A 45 -4.53 2.82 -10.37
C LEU A 45 -5.45 2.35 -11.49
N VAL A 46 -5.72 1.05 -11.56
CA VAL A 46 -6.63 0.51 -12.57
C VAL A 46 -8.05 0.41 -12.04
N GLN A 47 -8.19 0.05 -10.77
CA GLN A 47 -9.50 -0.19 -10.17
C GLN A 47 -9.45 -0.03 -8.65
N SER A 48 -10.54 0.48 -8.09
CA SER A 48 -10.81 0.46 -6.65
C SER A 48 -11.85 -0.60 -6.33
N TYR A 49 -11.64 -1.30 -5.22
CA TYR A 49 -12.57 -2.26 -4.64
C TYR A 49 -13.00 -1.79 -3.25
N ASP A 50 -13.92 -2.53 -2.62
CA ASP A 50 -14.37 -2.20 -1.26
C ASP A 50 -13.28 -2.40 -0.20
N ASP A 51 -12.30 -3.25 -0.47
CA ASP A 51 -11.25 -3.72 0.45
C ASP A 51 -9.83 -3.28 0.07
N GLY A 52 -9.63 -2.72 -1.12
CA GLY A 52 -8.31 -2.27 -1.55
C GLY A 52 -8.24 -1.67 -2.95
N LEU A 53 -7.00 -1.46 -3.40
CA LEU A 53 -6.66 -0.83 -4.68
C LEU A 53 -5.91 -1.82 -5.57
N LEU A 54 -6.18 -1.78 -6.87
CA LEU A 54 -5.45 -2.57 -7.86
C LEU A 54 -4.60 -1.65 -8.73
N LEU A 55 -3.29 -1.83 -8.65
CA LEU A 55 -2.30 -1.12 -9.44
C LEU A 55 -1.84 -1.97 -10.63
N ASP A 56 -1.52 -1.32 -11.73
CA ASP A 56 -0.70 -1.86 -12.81
C ASP A 56 0.70 -1.23 -12.73
N SER A 57 1.69 -2.07 -12.46
CA SER A 57 3.08 -1.69 -12.28
C SER A 57 3.91 -2.30 -13.40
N ASN A 58 4.75 -1.51 -14.05
CA ASN A 58 5.69 -2.00 -15.06
C ASN A 58 7.07 -2.21 -14.43
N ARG A 59 7.63 -3.41 -14.59
CA ARG A 59 9.00 -3.73 -14.20
C ARG A 59 9.63 -4.61 -15.28
N ASP A 60 10.81 -4.23 -15.75
CA ASP A 60 11.56 -4.97 -16.78
C ASP A 60 10.68 -5.27 -18.02
N GLU A 61 9.95 -4.26 -18.50
CA GLU A 61 9.00 -4.30 -19.63
C GLU A 61 7.80 -5.24 -19.45
N LYS A 62 7.61 -5.78 -18.25
CA LYS A 62 6.47 -6.64 -17.91
C LYS A 62 5.51 -5.88 -17.00
N SER A 63 4.23 -5.93 -17.34
CA SER A 63 3.15 -5.44 -16.50
C SER A 63 2.81 -6.48 -15.43
N PHE A 64 2.70 -6.00 -14.20
CA PHE A 64 2.28 -6.77 -13.03
C PHE A 64 1.10 -6.07 -12.39
N LYS A 65 0.06 -6.85 -12.08
CA LYS A 65 -1.06 -6.37 -11.28
C LYS A 65 -0.75 -6.54 -9.80
N VAL A 66 -0.85 -5.47 -9.03
CA VAL A 66 -0.57 -5.44 -7.59
C VAL A 66 -1.84 -5.03 -6.86
N PHE A 67 -2.37 -5.93 -6.02
CA PHE A 67 -3.48 -5.61 -5.13
C PHE A 67 -2.94 -5.12 -3.78
N VAL A 68 -3.47 -4.00 -3.30
CA VAL A 68 -3.05 -3.35 -2.04
C VAL A 68 -4.27 -3.20 -1.12
N PRO A 69 -4.38 -3.99 -0.05
CA PRO A 69 -5.47 -3.88 0.92
C PRO A 69 -5.44 -2.56 1.68
N TYR A 70 -6.58 -1.90 1.91
CA TYR A 70 -6.62 -0.61 2.63
C TYR A 70 -5.98 -0.66 4.02
N GLY A 71 -6.15 -1.77 4.74
CA GLY A 71 -5.56 -1.95 6.07
C GLY A 71 -4.03 -2.00 6.09
N SER A 72 -3.40 -2.19 4.93
CA SER A 72 -1.94 -2.18 4.78
C SER A 72 -1.38 -0.83 4.36
N ILE A 73 -2.22 0.14 3.99
CA ILE A 73 -1.80 1.43 3.45
C ILE A 73 -1.47 2.38 4.61
N LYS A 74 -0.22 2.86 4.65
CA LYS A 74 0.20 3.93 5.55
C LYS A 74 0.00 5.30 4.93
N CYS A 75 0.40 5.46 3.67
CA CYS A 75 0.35 6.73 2.95
C CYS A 75 0.22 6.46 1.44
N VAL A 76 -0.43 7.39 0.74
CA VAL A 76 -0.59 7.36 -0.72
C VAL A 76 -0.29 8.75 -1.28
N GLU A 77 0.56 8.80 -2.30
CA GLU A 77 0.82 9.98 -3.10
C GLU A 77 0.27 9.75 -4.52
N ILE A 78 -0.46 10.72 -5.07
CA ILE A 78 -1.17 10.61 -6.35
C ILE A 78 -0.61 11.67 -7.31
N PHE A 79 -0.29 11.27 -8.54
CA PHE A 79 0.28 12.10 -9.60
C PHE A 79 -0.61 12.11 -10.84
#